data_AF-A0A9D6S4U4-F1
#
_entry.id   AF-A0A9D6S4U4-F1
#
_cell.length_a   1.000
_cell.length_b   1.000
_cell.length_c   1.000
_cell.angle_alpha   90.00
_cell.angle_beta   90.00
_cell.angle_gamma   90.00
#
_symmetry.space_group_name_H-M   'P 1'
#
loop_
_entity.id
_entity.type
_entity.pdbx_description
1 polymer ?
#
loop_
_entity_poly.entity_id
_entity_poly.type
_entity_poly.pdbx_seq_one_letter_code
_entity_poly.pdbx_strand_id
1 'polypeptide(L)'
;MRKRFTSLLLALTVGTSVGGPAWAQDLTFSATADKTTLNVGDPLVLTITLGGDISGIEIPVFEFPEGFTVASRSQSSNFSIRLGTVERSLTLAYVLIPQQGGTFQLGPFQITQKDQAFSTEPLAVTVEKPAVPPRLGPEGGRFTL
;
A
#
# COMPACT_ATOMS: atom_id res chain seq x y z
N MET A 1 57.25 46.01 -28.80
CA MET A 1 57.48 45.53 -30.17
C MET A 1 57.64 44.01 -30.14
N ARG A 2 56.67 43.27 -30.71
CA ARG A 2 56.72 41.84 -31.13
C ARG A 2 56.76 40.79 -30.00
N LYS A 3 56.14 39.61 -30.06
CA LYS A 3 55.00 38.99 -30.78
C LYS A 3 54.90 37.58 -30.14
N ARG A 4 53.72 37.23 -29.62
CA ARG A 4 53.04 35.90 -29.57
C ARG A 4 53.79 34.66 -29.04
N PHE A 5 53.17 33.95 -28.09
CA PHE A 5 53.12 32.48 -28.10
C PHE A 5 51.81 31.95 -27.50
N THR A 6 51.25 31.00 -28.21
CA THR A 6 49.95 30.33 -28.08
C THR A 6 49.91 29.39 -26.87
N SER A 7 48.72 29.21 -26.28
CA SER A 7 48.09 27.91 -25.95
C SER A 7 47.33 27.90 -24.61
N LEU A 8 46.00 27.93 -24.76
CA LEU A 8 45.03 26.97 -24.23
C LEU A 8 45.41 26.20 -22.95
N LEU A 9 44.72 26.49 -21.83
CA LEU A 9 44.50 25.50 -20.78
C LEU A 9 43.07 25.59 -20.25
N LEU A 10 42.35 24.51 -20.58
CA LEU A 10 41.04 24.07 -20.16
C LEU A 10 41.05 23.74 -18.65
N ALA A 11 40.07 24.22 -17.90
CA ALA A 11 39.71 23.65 -16.60
C ALA A 11 38.19 23.72 -16.43
N LEU A 12 37.51 22.73 -17.01
CA LEU A 12 36.11 22.42 -16.76
C LEU A 12 36.02 21.69 -15.42
N THR A 13 35.72 22.41 -14.34
CA THR A 13 35.44 21.79 -13.03
C THR A 13 34.04 21.17 -13.07
N VAL A 14 33.96 19.92 -13.48
CA VAL A 14 32.77 19.08 -13.27
C VAL A 14 32.71 18.76 -11.78
N GLY A 15 31.71 19.30 -11.09
CA GLY A 15 31.40 18.96 -9.71
C GLY A 15 30.98 17.50 -9.62
N THR A 16 31.83 16.65 -9.07
CA THR A 16 31.49 15.26 -8.74
C THR A 16 30.71 15.25 -7.43
N SER A 17 29.38 15.27 -7.52
CA SER A 17 28.51 14.90 -6.41
C SER A 17 28.61 13.38 -6.18
N VAL A 18 29.53 12.97 -5.31
CA VAL A 18 29.57 11.59 -4.80
C VAL A 18 28.41 11.43 -3.81
N GLY A 19 27.26 10.98 -4.31
CA GLY A 19 26.22 10.40 -3.45
C GLY A 19 26.73 9.05 -2.94
N GLY A 20 27.12 8.99 -1.67
CA GLY A 20 27.46 7.71 -1.03
C GLY A 20 26.24 6.78 -1.03
N PRO A 21 26.43 5.45 -1.08
CA PRO A 21 25.32 4.52 -0.91
C PRO A 21 24.74 4.73 0.49
N ALA A 22 23.52 5.28 0.54
CA ALA A 22 22.72 5.18 1.74
C ALA A 22 22.53 3.69 1.99
N TRP A 23 23.05 3.20 3.12
CA TRP A 23 22.68 1.91 3.66
C TRP A 23 21.24 2.09 4.15
N ALA A 24 20.31 2.03 3.20
CA ALA A 24 18.91 1.91 3.52
C ALA A 24 18.80 0.64 4.33
N GLN A 25 18.44 0.78 5.60
CA GLN A 25 17.93 -0.34 6.34
C GLN A 25 16.64 -0.67 5.58
N ASP A 26 16.60 -1.82 4.91
CA ASP A 26 15.54 -2.19 3.97
C ASP A 26 14.22 -2.40 4.72
N LEU A 27 13.64 -1.29 5.19
CA LEU A 27 12.31 -1.26 5.75
C LEU A 27 11.35 -1.45 4.59
N THR A 28 10.79 -2.65 4.50
CA THR A 28 9.73 -2.95 3.55
C THR A 28 8.41 -2.55 4.18
N PHE A 29 7.66 -1.68 3.53
CA PHE A 29 6.30 -1.34 3.93
C PHE A 29 5.38 -1.46 2.73
N SER A 30 4.43 -2.39 2.81
CA SER A 30 3.53 -2.68 1.68
C SER A 30 2.13 -3.01 2.19
N ALA A 31 1.12 -2.57 1.43
CA ALA A 31 -0.27 -2.91 1.64
C ALA A 31 -0.79 -3.65 0.41
N THR A 32 -1.42 -4.80 0.62
CA THR A 32 -2.01 -5.61 -0.43
C THR A 32 -3.43 -5.98 -0.04
N ALA A 33 -4.34 -6.02 -0.99
CA ALA A 33 -5.67 -6.59 -0.76
C ALA A 33 -5.83 -7.88 -1.57
N ASP A 34 -6.66 -8.79 -1.07
CA ASP A 34 -6.94 -10.05 -1.77
C ASP A 34 -7.72 -9.83 -3.08
N LYS A 35 -8.55 -8.77 -3.14
CA LYS A 35 -9.32 -8.39 -4.31
C LYS A 35 -9.29 -6.88 -4.53
N THR A 36 -9.35 -6.47 -5.78
CA THR A 36 -9.55 -5.06 -6.17
C THR A 36 -10.98 -4.79 -6.61
N THR A 37 -11.76 -5.82 -6.92
CA THR A 37 -13.18 -5.73 -7.27
C THR A 37 -13.99 -6.70 -6.42
N LEU A 38 -15.06 -6.23 -5.80
CA LEU A 38 -15.92 -7.01 -4.92
C LEU A 38 -17.35 -6.46 -4.90
N ASN A 39 -18.33 -7.23 -4.42
CA ASN A 39 -19.70 -6.72 -4.27
C ASN A 39 -19.91 -6.09 -2.88
N VAL A 40 -20.96 -5.27 -2.76
CA VAL A 40 -21.45 -4.84 -1.45
C VAL A 40 -21.75 -6.06 -0.58
N GLY A 41 -21.19 -6.09 0.63
CA GLY A 41 -21.32 -7.19 1.59
C GLY A 41 -20.23 -8.27 1.49
N ASP A 42 -19.43 -8.30 0.42
CA ASP A 42 -18.33 -9.25 0.29
C ASP A 42 -17.15 -8.83 1.18
N PRO A 43 -16.55 -9.75 1.97
CA PRO A 43 -15.39 -9.41 2.77
C PRO A 43 -14.15 -9.21 1.90
N LEU A 44 -13.45 -8.11 2.16
CA LEU A 44 -12.13 -7.76 1.62
C LEU A 44 -11.08 -7.99 2.70
N VAL A 45 -10.02 -8.72 2.37
CA VAL A 45 -8.88 -8.93 3.26
C VAL A 45 -7.75 -7.99 2.83
N LEU A 46 -7.51 -6.95 3.63
CA LEU A 46 -6.35 -6.07 3.47
C LEU A 46 -5.23 -6.56 4.38
N THR A 47 -4.08 -6.87 3.77
CA THR A 47 -2.86 -7.30 4.45
C THR A 47 -1.81 -6.20 4.35
N ILE A 48 -1.41 -5.66 5.49
CA ILE A 48 -0.34 -4.68 5.59
C ILE A 48 0.87 -5.40 6.17
N THR A 49 1.98 -5.40 5.42
CA THR A 49 3.21 -6.07 5.82
C THR A 49 4.32 -5.05 6.00
N LEU A 50 4.95 -5.10 7.17
CA LEU A 50 6.18 -4.39 7.49
C LEU A 50 7.29 -5.43 7.65
N GLY A 51 8.46 -5.18 7.09
CA GLY A 51 9.63 -6.06 7.20
C GLY A 51 10.92 -5.25 7.35
N GLY A 52 11.91 -5.82 8.02
CA GLY A 52 13.22 -5.19 8.25
C GLY A 52 13.47 -4.84 9.72
N ASP A 53 14.20 -3.76 9.99
CA ASP A 53 14.31 -3.23 11.35
C ASP A 53 13.07 -2.41 11.68
N ILE A 54 12.04 -3.06 12.22
CA ILE A 54 10.81 -2.40 12.69
C ILE A 54 10.87 -2.01 14.18
N SER A 55 12.08 -1.88 14.77
CA SER A 55 12.21 -1.45 16.18
C SER A 55 11.69 -0.01 16.35
N GLY A 56 10.80 0.20 17.31
CA GLY A 56 10.30 1.53 17.64
C GLY A 56 9.44 2.16 16.54
N ILE A 57 8.84 1.35 15.67
CA ILE A 57 7.78 1.81 14.77
C ILE A 57 6.49 1.94 15.58
N GLU A 58 5.88 3.10 15.50
CA GLU A 58 4.53 3.33 16.03
C GLU A 58 3.53 3.04 14.91
N ILE A 59 2.68 2.03 15.15
CA ILE A 59 1.60 1.67 14.22
C ILE A 59 0.37 2.47 14.64
N PRO A 60 -0.08 3.45 13.83
CA PRO A 60 -1.30 4.16 14.13
C PRO A 60 -2.51 3.25 13.94
N VAL A 61 -3.64 3.66 14.50
CA VAL A 61 -4.92 3.07 14.11
C VAL A 61 -5.21 3.54 12.69
N PHE A 62 -5.15 2.63 11.73
CA PHE A 62 -5.52 2.95 10.36
C PHE A 62 -7.02 3.21 10.26
N GLU A 63 -7.37 4.35 9.65
CA GLU A 63 -8.73 4.69 9.29
C GLU A 63 -9.04 4.20 7.87
N PHE A 64 -10.31 3.87 7.63
CA PHE A 64 -10.80 3.39 6.35
C PHE A 64 -11.86 4.34 5.81
N PRO A 65 -12.02 4.43 4.47
CA PRO A 65 -13.02 5.31 3.87
C PRO A 65 -14.44 4.97 4.33
N GLU A 66 -15.29 6.00 4.38
CA GLU A 66 -16.72 5.83 4.69
C GLU A 66 -17.35 4.80 3.76
N GLY A 67 -18.13 3.89 4.32
CA GLY A 67 -18.71 2.76 3.59
C GLY A 67 -17.99 1.43 3.77
N PHE A 68 -16.84 1.38 4.45
CA PHE A 68 -16.26 0.11 4.93
C PHE A 68 -16.46 -0.06 6.43
N THR A 69 -16.92 -1.25 6.83
CA THR A 69 -16.94 -1.67 8.23
C THR A 69 -15.82 -2.66 8.49
N VAL A 70 -15.03 -2.43 9.54
CA VAL A 70 -14.01 -3.39 9.98
C VAL A 70 -14.70 -4.53 10.72
N ALA A 71 -14.80 -5.69 10.08
CA ALA A 71 -15.39 -6.89 10.67
C ALA A 71 -14.43 -7.59 11.63
N SER A 72 -13.13 -7.59 11.29
CA SER A 72 -12.09 -8.18 12.13
C SER A 72 -10.72 -7.55 11.85
N ARG A 73 -9.86 -7.58 12.86
CA ARG A 73 -8.46 -7.16 12.79
C ARG A 73 -7.62 -8.25 13.47
N SER A 74 -6.57 -8.69 12.80
CA SER A 74 -5.55 -9.55 13.38
C SER A 74 -4.17 -8.97 13.12
N GLN A 75 -3.23 -9.32 13.99
CA GLN A 75 -1.83 -8.93 13.87
C GLN A 75 -0.94 -10.12 14.17
N SER A 76 0.16 -10.24 13.43
CA SER A 76 1.17 -11.27 13.59
C SER A 76 2.54 -10.63 13.51
N SER A 77 3.35 -10.80 14.55
CA SER A 77 4.73 -10.34 14.58
C SER A 77 5.68 -11.52 14.56
N ASN A 78 6.65 -11.49 13.66
CA ASN A 78 7.69 -12.50 13.56
C ASN A 78 9.06 -11.87 13.82
N PHE A 79 9.87 -12.56 14.61
CA PHE A 79 11.23 -12.16 14.96
C PHE A 79 12.18 -13.29 14.60
N SER A 80 13.21 -12.98 13.80
CA SER A 80 14.20 -13.94 13.34
C SER A 80 15.58 -13.32 13.38
N ILE A 81 16.59 -14.14 13.68
CA ILE A 81 17.99 -13.75 13.59
C ILE A 81 18.62 -14.63 12.52
N ARG A 82 19.14 -14.00 11.46
CA ARG A 82 19.79 -14.68 10.34
C ARG A 82 21.21 -14.15 10.22
N LEU A 83 22.20 -15.01 10.45
CA LEU A 83 23.63 -14.68 10.29
C LEU A 83 24.08 -13.42 11.07
N GLY A 84 23.49 -13.18 12.26
CA GLY A 84 23.76 -12.00 13.09
C GLY A 84 22.89 -10.77 12.77
N THR A 85 22.15 -10.78 11.67
CA THR A 85 21.19 -9.73 11.32
C THR A 85 19.84 -10.00 11.97
N VAL A 86 19.27 -8.98 12.61
CA VAL A 86 17.92 -9.02 13.17
C VAL A 86 16.92 -8.71 12.06
N GLU A 87 16.08 -9.70 11.72
CA GLU A 87 14.94 -9.52 10.84
C GLU A 87 13.66 -9.54 11.67
N ARG A 88 12.89 -8.46 11.58
CA ARG A 88 11.54 -8.42 12.13
C ARG A 88 10.54 -8.23 11.02
N SER A 89 9.40 -8.89 11.14
CA SER A 89 8.26 -8.62 10.27
C SER A 89 6.99 -8.53 11.09
N LEU A 90 6.10 -7.65 10.65
CA LEU A 90 4.79 -7.46 11.23
C LEU A 90 3.77 -7.50 10.10
N THR A 91 2.81 -8.40 10.23
CA THR A 91 1.70 -8.54 9.30
C THR A 91 0.41 -8.18 10.04
N LEU A 92 -0.30 -7.18 9.52
CA LEU A 92 -1.59 -6.74 10.00
C LEU A 92 -2.64 -7.12 8.96
N ALA A 93 -3.62 -7.93 9.35
CA ALA A 93 -4.71 -8.32 8.46
C ALA A 93 -6.03 -7.71 8.94
N TYR A 94 -6.74 -7.09 8.00
CA TYR A 94 -8.00 -6.41 8.21
C TYR A 94 -9.05 -7.03 7.31
N VAL A 95 -10.17 -7.43 7.92
CA VAL A 95 -11.35 -7.87 7.18
C VAL A 95 -12.31 -6.69 7.11
N LEU A 96 -12.44 -6.11 5.91
CA LEU A 96 -13.28 -4.96 5.63
C LEU A 96 -14.52 -5.42 4.87
N ILE A 97 -15.71 -5.00 5.30
CA ILE A 97 -16.97 -5.28 4.60
C ILE A 97 -17.48 -3.97 4.01
N PRO A 98 -17.57 -3.84 2.68
CA PRO A 98 -18.15 -2.67 2.04
C PRO A 98 -19.67 -2.70 2.19
N GLN A 99 -20.23 -1.61 2.67
CA GLN A 99 -21.67 -1.39 2.82
C GLN A 99 -22.27 -0.60 1.66
N GLN A 100 -21.42 0.07 0.87
CA GLN A 100 -21.84 0.90 -0.25
C GLN A 100 -21.01 0.57 -1.48
N GLY A 101 -21.68 0.57 -2.65
CA GLY A 101 -21.02 0.41 -3.94
C GLY A 101 -20.40 1.72 -4.42
N GLY A 102 -19.24 1.65 -5.04
CA GLY A 102 -18.46 2.80 -5.49
C GLY A 102 -16.98 2.46 -5.66
N THR A 103 -16.19 3.43 -6.12
CA THR A 103 -14.72 3.30 -6.16
C THR A 103 -14.15 3.96 -4.92
N PHE A 104 -13.35 3.22 -4.17
CA PHE A 104 -12.73 3.65 -2.92
C PHE A 104 -11.21 3.53 -3.03
N GLN A 105 -10.50 4.42 -2.36
CA GLN A 105 -9.04 4.33 -2.21
C GLN A 105 -8.72 3.92 -0.79
N LEU A 106 -8.00 2.81 -0.63
CA LEU A 106 -7.49 2.34 0.64
C LEU A 106 -6.05 2.86 0.81
N GLY A 107 -5.79 3.50 1.95
CA GLY A 107 -4.53 4.17 2.19
C GLY A 107 -4.44 5.53 1.45
N PRO A 108 -3.23 6.09 1.33
CA PRO A 108 -1.95 5.51 1.72
C PRO A 108 -1.84 5.35 3.24
N PHE A 109 -1.38 4.19 3.70
CA PHE A 109 -1.15 3.97 5.12
C PHE A 109 0.18 4.58 5.50
N GLN A 110 0.22 5.33 6.60
CA GLN A 110 1.43 5.97 7.10
C GLN A 110 1.85 5.35 8.43
N ILE A 111 3.14 5.16 8.60
CA ILE A 111 3.76 4.74 9.85
C ILE A 111 4.91 5.68 10.18
N THR A 112 5.23 5.83 11.45
CA THR A 112 6.34 6.67 11.91
C THR A 112 7.40 5.80 12.54
N GLN A 113 8.65 5.97 12.09
CA GLN A 113 9.83 5.36 12.67
C GLN A 113 10.86 6.43 12.98
N LYS A 114 11.21 6.63 14.25
CA LYS A 114 12.27 7.58 14.68
C LYS A 114 12.10 8.97 14.00
N ASP A 115 10.89 9.52 14.05
CA ASP A 115 10.50 10.80 13.43
C ASP A 115 10.48 10.84 11.88
N GLN A 116 10.70 9.70 11.21
CA GLN A 116 10.54 9.56 9.76
C GLN A 116 9.22 8.88 9.42
N ALA A 117 8.42 9.53 8.58
CA ALA A 117 7.17 8.97 8.08
C ALA A 117 7.42 8.10 6.85
N PHE A 118 6.90 6.87 6.86
CA PHE A 118 6.87 5.96 5.72
C PHE A 118 5.43 5.76 5.28
N SER A 119 5.23 5.68 3.96
CA SER A 119 3.90 5.60 3.37
C SER A 119 3.83 4.41 2.42
N THR A 120 2.73 3.65 2.45
CA THR A 120 2.46 2.65 1.40
C THR A 120 1.95 3.31 0.14
N GLU A 121 1.93 2.52 -0.93
CA GLU A 121 1.14 2.84 -2.11
C GLU A 121 -0.37 2.81 -1.78
N PRO A 122 -1.17 3.74 -2.34
CA PRO A 122 -2.61 3.70 -2.22
C PRO A 122 -3.18 2.59 -3.11
N LEU A 123 -4.21 1.90 -2.63
CA LEU A 123 -4.84 0.81 -3.36
C LEU A 123 -6.28 1.18 -3.74
N ALA A 124 -6.55 1.25 -5.05
CA ALA A 124 -7.90 1.50 -5.55
C ALA A 124 -8.71 0.19 -5.55
N VAL A 125 -9.90 0.25 -4.95
CA VAL A 125 -10.83 -0.87 -4.83
C VAL A 125 -12.19 -0.44 -5.37
N THR A 126 -12.80 -1.27 -6.21
CA THR A 126 -14.12 -1.04 -6.79
C THR A 126 -15.15 -1.98 -6.18
N VAL A 127 -16.16 -1.40 -5.56
CA VAL A 127 -17.29 -2.14 -4.99
C VAL A 127 -18.46 -2.05 -5.95
N GLU A 128 -18.85 -3.18 -6.52
CA GLU A 128 -20.01 -3.29 -7.39
C GLU A 128 -21.30 -3.32 -6.56
N LYS A 129 -22.32 -2.59 -7.03
CA LYS A 129 -23.66 -2.73 -6.46
C LYS A 129 -24.20 -4.12 -6.81
N PRO A 130 -24.94 -4.78 -5.91
CA PRO A 130 -25.55 -6.06 -6.21
C PRO A 130 -26.43 -5.91 -7.46
N ALA A 131 -26.11 -6.70 -8.48
CA ALA A 131 -26.92 -6.78 -9.69
C ALA A 131 -28.31 -7.26 -9.26
N VAL A 132 -29.33 -6.41 -9.45
CA VAL A 132 -30.73 -6.81 -9.26
C VAL A 132 -30.95 -8.05 -10.14
N PRO A 133 -31.28 -9.23 -9.57
CA PRO A 133 -31.51 -10.41 -10.38
C PRO A 133 -32.64 -10.09 -11.38
N PRO A 134 -32.55 -10.57 -12.63
CA PRO A 134 -33.59 -10.32 -13.62
C PRO A 134 -34.92 -10.79 -13.03
N ARG A 135 -35.86 -9.85 -12.91
CA ARG A 135 -37.22 -10.18 -12.47
C ARG A 135 -37.76 -11.17 -13.49
N LEU A 136 -37.95 -12.43 -13.09
CA LEU A 136 -38.86 -13.32 -13.79
C LEU A 136 -40.21 -12.61 -13.77
N GLY A 137 -40.56 -11.97 -14.89
CA GLY A 137 -41.88 -11.38 -15.07
C GLY A 137 -42.91 -12.47 -14.83
N PRO A 138 -44.09 -12.15 -14.27
CA PRO A 138 -45.14 -13.14 -14.14
C PRO A 138 -45.47 -13.65 -15.54
N GLU A 139 -45.01 -14.85 -15.89
CA GLU A 139 -45.47 -15.58 -17.06
C GLU A 139 -46.94 -15.94 -16.79
N GLY A 140 -47.80 -14.96 -17.03
CA GLY A 140 -49.25 -15.11 -17.12
C GLY A 140 -49.62 -15.94 -18.34
N GLY A 141 -49.21 -17.20 -18.35
CA GLY A 141 -49.64 -18.21 -19.30
C GLY A 141 -51.03 -18.68 -18.91
N ARG A 142 -52.03 -18.19 -19.64
CA ARG A 142 -53.44 -18.58 -19.59
C ARG A 142 -53.59 -20.12 -19.62
N PHE A 143 -54.00 -20.72 -18.51
CA PHE A 143 -54.65 -22.02 -18.53
C PHE A 143 -56.14 -21.78 -18.75
N THR A 144 -56.58 -21.94 -20.00
CA THR A 144 -58.00 -21.95 -20.36
C THR A 144 -58.58 -23.31 -19.90
N LEU A 145 -59.77 -23.28 -19.30
CA LEU A 145 -60.53 -24.44 -18.80
C LEU A 145 -60.92 -25.43 -19.91
#